data_AF-A0A8B6GLD4-F1
#
_entry.id   AF-A0A8B6GLD4-F1
#
_cell.length_a   1.000
_cell.length_b   1.000
_cell.length_c   1.000
_cell.angle_alpha   90.00
_cell.angle_beta   90.00
_cell.angle_gamma   90.00
#
_symmetry.space_group_name_H-M   'P 1'
#
loop_
_entity.id
_entity.type
_entity.pdbx_description
1 polymer ?
#
loop_
_entity_poly.entity_id
_entity_poly.type
_entity_poly.pdbx_seq_one_letter_code
_entity_poly.pdbx_strand_id
1 'polypeptide(L)'
;MDNNADYVPPPEYSVSFEFAVGPNSTITNEASDITIPEGSRNTTVSTGASNIVTPARITDTGPPPTYNSIFVNQESPKTSVLHDHRNMWEKVHEWFEMSSLNGNCFRIHFNGNGNKVEELDLPSFMKTEGGVLCALILFVFVWRLIGICDTRRTQRIKRVDLEGRKKCGGNLFFILFCLSMASFVTCSIGASKVIPFYKYEVSKNYTYVYNCDSKFYSFYHNTKIGQLVVVVLYAAYILITIFVVIPKGKVWFLRHKWRQWASLLDADQDGIISTRDMEKINDRLDELRQAIGERTTPLDAEKQNKWWNEHIFKRGVDNDISIDGYISYLEGIYNPADMEGKMRPVITGFFNFFSTPEFRKQNQPIIEEDFIKFWTILKNMDKLHCRRSFIRYFLNPLTMANFLEDFVAFLSYSDLFDENTTRVHNLLKPSGK
;
A
#
# COMPACT_ATOMS: atom_id res chain seq x y z
N MET A 1 -27.16 -38.53 -20.40
CA MET A 1 -27.29 -37.23 -21.08
C MET A 1 -25.94 -36.58 -20.95
N ASP A 2 -25.08 -36.86 -21.93
CA ASP A 2 -23.70 -36.40 -21.98
C ASP A 2 -23.66 -35.00 -22.59
N ASN A 3 -23.11 -34.04 -21.86
CA ASN A 3 -22.75 -32.72 -22.40
C ASN A 3 -21.26 -32.50 -22.12
N ASN A 4 -20.43 -33.00 -23.05
CA ASN A 4 -19.08 -32.50 -23.27
C ASN A 4 -19.19 -31.09 -23.85
N ALA A 5 -18.72 -30.09 -23.10
CA ALA A 5 -18.45 -28.77 -23.63
C ALA A 5 -16.94 -28.66 -23.86
N ASP A 6 -16.55 -28.70 -25.14
CA ASP A 6 -15.18 -28.53 -25.59
C ASP A 6 -14.65 -27.13 -25.21
N TYR A 7 -13.48 -27.13 -24.56
CA TYR A 7 -12.73 -25.94 -24.23
C TYR A 7 -12.01 -25.42 -25.48
N VAL A 8 -12.42 -24.25 -25.97
CA VAL A 8 -11.77 -23.52 -27.06
C VAL A 8 -10.86 -22.44 -26.45
N PRO A 9 -9.52 -22.50 -26.61
CA PRO A 9 -8.65 -21.43 -26.15
C PRO A 9 -8.82 -20.18 -27.03
N PRO A 10 -8.71 -18.97 -26.46
CA PRO A 10 -8.87 -17.72 -27.20
C PRO A 10 -7.71 -17.49 -28.18
N PRO A 11 -7.95 -16.75 -29.29
CA PRO A 11 -6.93 -16.50 -30.30
C PRO A 11 -5.79 -15.62 -29.78
N GLU A 12 -4.56 -15.99 -30.14
CA GLU A 12 -3.37 -15.17 -29.98
C GLU A 12 -3.46 -13.95 -30.92
N TYR A 13 -3.48 -12.74 -30.35
CA TYR A 13 -3.38 -11.50 -31.11
C TYR A 13 -1.90 -11.12 -31.25
N SER A 14 -1.32 -11.32 -32.43
CA SER A 14 -0.05 -10.73 -32.83
C SER A 14 -0.29 -9.33 -33.41
N VAL A 15 0.24 -8.29 -32.77
CA VAL A 15 0.23 -6.91 -33.30
C VAL A 15 1.51 -6.68 -34.10
N SER A 16 1.40 -6.65 -35.42
CA SER A 16 2.46 -6.22 -36.34
C SER A 16 2.36 -4.72 -36.58
N PHE A 17 3.43 -3.97 -36.29
CA PHE A 17 3.54 -2.55 -36.61
C PHE A 17 4.14 -2.37 -38.01
N GLU A 18 3.32 -1.95 -38.97
CA GLU A 18 3.79 -1.38 -40.24
C GLU A 18 4.11 0.11 -40.02
N PHE A 19 5.36 0.50 -40.28
CA PHE A 19 5.74 1.91 -40.36
C PHE A 19 5.66 2.37 -41.82
N ALA A 20 4.73 3.28 -42.11
CA ALA A 20 4.69 4.01 -43.37
C ALA A 20 5.83 5.04 -43.42
N VAL A 21 6.81 4.83 -44.30
CA VAL A 21 7.86 5.80 -44.61
C VAL A 21 7.37 6.73 -45.72
N GLY A 22 7.13 8.00 -45.37
CA GLY A 22 6.79 9.05 -46.33
C GLY A 22 8.01 9.54 -47.13
N PRO A 23 7.80 10.18 -48.29
CA PRO A 23 8.82 10.42 -49.29
C PRO A 23 9.70 11.61 -48.90
N ASN A 24 10.80 11.33 -48.20
CA ASN A 24 12.07 12.06 -48.25
C ASN A 24 12.97 11.54 -47.11
N SER A 25 13.54 10.36 -47.31
CA SER A 25 14.71 9.92 -46.56
C SER A 25 15.74 9.38 -47.54
N THR A 26 16.87 10.08 -47.61
CA THR A 26 18.04 9.71 -48.40
C THR A 26 18.73 8.54 -47.71
N ILE A 27 18.69 7.36 -48.34
CA ILE A 27 19.44 6.18 -47.94
C ILE A 27 20.72 6.17 -48.77
N THR A 28 21.88 6.23 -48.12
CA THR A 28 23.17 5.94 -48.77
C THR A 28 23.39 4.44 -48.80
N ASN A 29 23.28 3.85 -49.99
CA ASN A 29 23.65 2.47 -50.30
C ASN A 29 25.18 2.34 -50.35
N GLU A 30 25.74 1.41 -49.58
CA GLU A 30 26.85 0.59 -50.06
C GLU A 30 26.35 -0.84 -50.24
N ALA A 31 26.64 -1.36 -51.43
CA ALA A 31 25.87 -2.37 -52.14
C ALA A 31 26.19 -3.81 -51.70
N SER A 32 25.14 -4.62 -51.63
CA SER A 32 25.19 -6.04 -51.97
C SER A 32 25.00 -6.22 -53.47
N ASP A 33 25.46 -7.37 -54.00
CA ASP A 33 24.79 -8.25 -54.99
C ASP A 33 25.83 -8.95 -55.88
N ILE A 34 25.72 -10.20 -56.36
CA ILE A 34 24.73 -11.30 -56.33
C ILE A 34 25.49 -12.54 -56.86
N THR A 35 25.03 -13.78 -56.60
CA THR A 35 24.63 -14.84 -57.58
C THR A 35 24.69 -16.25 -56.97
N ILE A 36 23.59 -17.01 -57.10
CA ILE A 36 23.48 -18.47 -56.86
C ILE A 36 23.51 -19.17 -58.24
N PRO A 37 24.05 -20.41 -58.38
CA PRO A 37 23.14 -21.49 -58.80
C PRO A 37 23.38 -22.86 -58.11
N GLU A 38 22.36 -23.70 -58.28
CA GLU A 38 22.11 -25.04 -57.71
C GLU A 38 23.14 -26.15 -58.02
N GLY A 39 23.15 -27.20 -57.17
CA GLY A 39 23.18 -28.59 -57.65
C GLY A 39 24.22 -29.57 -57.07
N SER A 40 23.69 -30.65 -56.47
CA SER A 40 24.22 -32.04 -56.46
C SER A 40 25.19 -32.55 -55.36
N ARG A 41 24.65 -33.55 -54.62
CA ARG A 41 25.22 -34.85 -54.17
C ARG A 41 26.31 -34.93 -53.08
N ASN A 42 25.91 -35.64 -52.02
CA ASN A 42 26.61 -36.68 -51.22
C ASN A 42 28.14 -36.58 -51.06
N THR A 43 28.63 -36.63 -49.81
CA THR A 43 29.47 -37.73 -49.27
C THR A 43 29.69 -37.57 -47.75
N THR A 44 29.61 -38.72 -47.09
CA THR A 44 29.86 -39.18 -45.71
C THR A 44 31.08 -38.64 -44.91
N VAL A 45 30.85 -38.53 -43.59
CA VAL A 45 31.63 -39.03 -42.42
C VAL A 45 33.03 -38.43 -42.13
N SER A 46 33.24 -37.83 -40.94
CA SER A 46 33.91 -38.50 -39.80
C SER A 46 34.16 -37.57 -38.59
N THR A 47 33.60 -37.97 -37.44
CA THR A 47 34.18 -38.01 -36.07
C THR A 47 34.82 -36.79 -35.39
N GLY A 48 34.43 -36.59 -34.12
CA GLY A 48 35.29 -36.02 -33.07
C GLY A 48 34.50 -35.15 -32.09
N ALA A 49 33.76 -35.70 -31.13
CA ALA A 49 34.23 -36.15 -29.81
C ALA A 49 33.46 -35.35 -28.74
N SER A 50 32.63 -36.06 -27.99
CA SER A 50 31.84 -35.56 -26.87
C SER A 50 32.73 -35.30 -25.67
N ASN A 51 32.43 -34.28 -24.87
CA ASN A 51 32.81 -34.27 -23.46
C ASN A 51 31.60 -33.89 -22.61
N ILE A 52 31.00 -34.94 -22.05
CA ILE A 52 30.09 -34.93 -20.91
C ILE A 52 30.94 -34.62 -19.68
N VAL A 53 30.59 -33.56 -18.93
CA VAL A 53 31.21 -33.25 -17.64
C VAL A 53 30.27 -33.66 -16.51
N THR A 54 30.71 -34.65 -15.74
CA THR A 54 30.13 -35.12 -14.48
C THR A 54 30.44 -34.14 -13.35
N PRO A 55 29.54 -33.89 -12.38
CA PRO A 55 29.80 -32.96 -11.28
C PRO A 55 30.74 -33.58 -10.24
N ALA A 56 31.88 -32.92 -10.01
CA ALA A 56 32.81 -33.28 -8.94
C ALA A 56 32.36 -32.67 -7.60
N ARG A 57 32.44 -33.54 -6.58
CA ARG A 57 32.18 -33.34 -5.16
C ARG A 57 33.23 -32.37 -4.57
N ILE A 58 32.81 -31.21 -4.09
CA ILE A 58 33.69 -30.26 -3.37
C ILE A 58 33.72 -30.66 -1.90
N THR A 59 34.92 -30.96 -1.40
CA THR A 59 35.24 -31.10 0.02
C THR A 59 35.63 -29.73 0.58
N ASP A 60 34.89 -29.29 1.60
CA ASP A 60 35.18 -28.15 2.47
C ASP A 60 36.44 -28.39 3.30
N THR A 61 37.51 -27.61 3.08
CA THR A 61 38.45 -27.17 4.12
C THR A 61 39.34 -26.05 3.56
N GLY A 62 38.93 -24.79 3.74
CA GLY A 62 39.77 -23.62 3.53
C GLY A 62 39.16 -22.42 4.27
N PRO A 63 39.95 -21.61 5.00
CA PRO A 63 39.42 -20.45 5.71
C PRO A 63 38.86 -19.41 4.70
N PRO A 64 37.80 -18.66 5.07
CA PRO A 64 37.15 -17.73 4.15
C PRO A 64 38.11 -16.60 3.73
N PRO A 65 38.07 -16.17 2.46
CA PRO A 65 38.94 -15.11 1.96
C PRO A 65 38.65 -13.78 2.67
N THR A 66 39.71 -13.05 2.99
CA THR A 66 39.65 -11.74 3.63
C THR A 66 39.14 -10.67 2.64
N TYR A 67 38.35 -9.74 3.20
CA TYR A 67 37.55 -8.71 2.52
C TYR A 67 38.33 -7.77 1.57
N ASN A 68 39.66 -7.79 1.61
CA ASN A 68 40.53 -6.93 0.80
C ASN A 68 40.91 -7.53 -0.57
N SER A 69 40.45 -8.74 -0.90
CA SER A 69 40.74 -9.41 -2.18
C SER A 69 39.71 -9.15 -3.28
N ILE A 70 38.65 -8.37 -3.00
CA ILE A 70 37.53 -8.11 -3.92
C ILE A 70 37.75 -6.84 -4.78
N PHE A 71 38.74 -6.00 -4.46
CA PHE A 71 38.94 -4.70 -5.13
C PHE A 71 40.35 -4.50 -5.67
N VAL A 72 40.82 -5.36 -6.58
CA VAL A 72 41.95 -5.00 -7.46
C VAL A 72 41.76 -5.66 -8.83
N ASN A 73 41.86 -4.83 -9.87
CA ASN A 73 41.85 -5.11 -11.33
C ASN A 73 40.48 -5.19 -12.03
N GLN A 74 39.96 -4.02 -12.42
CA GLN A 74 39.28 -3.89 -13.70
C GLN A 74 40.05 -2.87 -14.56
N GLU A 75 40.64 -3.39 -15.64
CA GLU A 75 41.14 -2.60 -16.76
C GLU A 75 39.98 -1.83 -17.40
N SER A 76 40.23 -0.58 -17.75
CA SER A 76 39.26 0.36 -18.30
C SER A 76 38.95 0.08 -19.78
N PRO A 77 37.69 -0.14 -20.17
CA PRO A 77 37.27 -0.04 -21.56
C PRO A 77 37.22 1.45 -21.95
N LYS A 78 38.08 1.84 -22.89
CA LYS A 78 38.00 3.11 -23.60
C LYS A 78 36.81 3.10 -24.55
N THR A 79 35.73 3.78 -24.16
CA THR A 79 34.88 4.68 -24.97
C THR A 79 33.64 5.02 -24.13
N SER A 80 33.68 6.14 -23.41
CA SER A 80 32.50 6.67 -22.73
C SER A 80 31.82 7.73 -23.60
N VAL A 81 30.60 7.42 -24.03
CA VAL A 81 29.55 8.44 -24.09
C VAL A 81 29.46 9.02 -22.69
N LEU A 82 29.70 10.32 -22.55
CA LEU A 82 29.80 11.05 -21.29
C LEU A 82 28.46 10.96 -20.52
N HIS A 83 28.33 9.93 -19.68
CA HIS A 83 27.25 9.86 -18.70
C HIS A 83 27.56 10.87 -17.59
N ASP A 84 26.73 11.91 -17.52
CA ASP A 84 26.81 12.98 -16.54
C ASP A 84 26.45 12.48 -15.13
N HIS A 85 27.48 12.01 -14.41
CA HIS A 85 27.45 11.56 -13.01
C HIS A 85 27.40 12.70 -11.98
N ARG A 86 27.09 13.95 -12.39
CA ARG A 86 26.91 15.06 -11.45
C ARG A 86 25.93 14.70 -10.34
N ASN A 87 26.30 15.09 -9.12
CA ASN A 87 25.56 14.77 -7.91
C ASN A 87 24.14 15.36 -8.01
N MET A 88 23.12 14.69 -7.48
CA MET A 88 21.73 15.19 -7.51
C MET A 88 21.62 16.62 -6.97
N TRP A 89 22.48 16.97 -6.01
CA TRP A 89 22.61 18.32 -5.45
C TRP A 89 23.17 19.37 -6.41
N GLU A 90 24.10 19.00 -7.31
CA GLU A 90 24.60 19.91 -8.35
C GLU A 90 23.54 20.14 -9.43
N LYS A 91 22.76 19.12 -9.78
CA LYS A 91 21.62 19.27 -10.71
C LYS A 91 20.50 20.12 -10.10
N VAL A 92 20.25 20.00 -8.80
CA VAL A 92 19.33 20.87 -8.05
C VAL A 92 19.89 22.30 -7.97
N HIS A 93 21.19 22.46 -7.76
CA HIS A 93 21.85 23.77 -7.73
C HIS A 93 21.81 24.47 -9.11
N GLU A 94 22.12 23.76 -10.20
CA GLU A 94 21.94 24.26 -11.57
C GLU A 94 20.48 24.59 -11.88
N TRP A 95 19.52 23.82 -11.34
CA TRP A 95 18.09 24.16 -11.40
C TRP A 95 17.79 25.48 -10.69
N PHE A 96 18.40 25.72 -9.52
CA PHE A 96 18.27 26.98 -8.79
C PHE A 96 18.96 28.14 -9.52
N GLU A 97 20.16 27.94 -10.08
CA GLU A 97 20.86 28.95 -10.87
C GLU A 97 20.13 29.26 -12.19
N MET A 98 19.50 28.26 -12.83
CA MET A 98 18.63 28.49 -13.99
C MET A 98 17.29 29.11 -13.61
N SER A 99 16.78 28.90 -12.38
CA SER A 99 15.63 29.67 -11.87
C SER A 99 15.97 31.14 -11.57
N SER A 100 17.27 31.46 -11.47
CA SER A 100 17.82 32.82 -11.43
C SER A 100 18.01 33.42 -12.84
N LEU A 101 17.71 32.70 -13.92
CA LEU A 101 17.59 33.32 -15.24
C LEU A 101 16.42 34.30 -15.17
N ASN A 102 16.70 35.60 -15.36
CA ASN A 102 15.70 36.63 -15.72
C ASN A 102 15.15 36.38 -17.14
N GLY A 103 14.77 35.13 -17.42
CA GLY A 103 14.28 34.67 -18.71
C GLY A 103 12.93 35.31 -18.95
N ASN A 104 12.92 36.46 -19.60
CA ASN A 104 11.71 37.07 -20.12
C ASN A 104 11.17 36.16 -21.22
N CYS A 105 10.01 35.55 -20.99
CA CYS A 105 9.30 34.77 -21.99
C CYS A 105 7.82 35.12 -21.98
N PHE A 106 7.46 36.00 -22.91
CA PHE A 106 6.12 36.53 -23.08
C PHE A 106 5.55 36.13 -24.44
N ARG A 107 4.29 35.72 -24.43
CA ARG A 107 3.47 35.62 -25.65
C ARG A 107 2.37 36.66 -25.58
N ILE A 108 2.36 37.55 -26.56
CA ILE A 108 1.34 38.58 -26.69
C ILE A 108 0.48 38.26 -27.89
N HIS A 109 -0.83 38.18 -27.66
CA HIS A 109 -1.85 37.97 -28.68
C HIS A 109 -2.48 39.32 -29.05
N PHE A 110 -2.46 39.66 -30.34
CA PHE A 110 -3.11 40.85 -30.88
C PHE A 110 -4.34 40.47 -31.70
N ASN A 111 -5.43 41.24 -31.59
CA ASN A 111 -6.56 41.11 -32.50
C ASN A 111 -6.25 41.75 -33.87
N GLY A 112 -7.14 41.56 -34.85
CA GLY A 112 -7.02 42.17 -36.18
C GLY A 112 -6.98 43.72 -36.19
N ASN A 113 -7.30 44.37 -35.07
CA ASN A 113 -7.22 45.82 -34.90
C ASN A 113 -5.88 46.27 -34.27
N GLY A 114 -4.96 45.35 -33.98
CA GLY A 114 -3.68 45.63 -33.33
C GLY A 114 -3.77 45.85 -31.81
N ASN A 115 -4.91 45.60 -31.18
CA ASN A 115 -5.05 45.69 -29.73
C ASN A 115 -4.60 44.39 -29.05
N LYS A 116 -3.90 44.52 -27.93
CA LYS A 116 -3.47 43.40 -27.08
C LYS A 116 -4.68 42.74 -26.41
N VAL A 117 -4.85 41.44 -26.65
CA VAL A 117 -5.98 40.63 -26.16
C VAL A 117 -5.58 39.72 -25.00
N GLU A 118 -4.42 39.07 -25.10
CA GLU A 118 -3.93 38.15 -24.07
C GLU A 118 -2.41 38.29 -23.95
N GLU A 119 -1.91 38.28 -22.73
CA GLU A 119 -0.48 38.17 -22.43
C GLU A 119 -0.25 36.95 -21.56
N LEU A 120 0.62 36.08 -22.03
CA LEU A 120 1.07 34.93 -21.27
C LEU A 120 2.48 35.17 -20.75
N ASP A 121 2.62 35.26 -19.44
CA ASP A 121 3.89 35.39 -18.71
C ASP A 121 4.32 34.00 -18.21
N LEU A 122 5.20 33.34 -18.97
CA LEU A 122 5.66 31.99 -18.68
C LEU A 122 6.46 31.89 -17.36
N PRO A 123 7.35 32.86 -17.03
CA PRO A 123 7.99 32.94 -15.71
C PRO A 123 7.02 32.97 -14.52
N SER A 124 5.91 33.71 -14.63
CA SER A 124 4.89 33.75 -13.57
C SER A 124 4.24 32.38 -13.32
N PHE A 125 4.02 31.60 -14.39
CA PHE A 125 3.54 30.21 -14.26
C PHE A 125 4.56 29.31 -13.57
N MET A 126 5.83 29.39 -13.98
CA MET A 126 6.91 28.61 -13.38
C MET A 126 7.05 28.89 -11.87
N LYS A 127 6.99 30.16 -11.46
CA LYS A 127 7.01 30.55 -10.03
C LYS A 127 5.83 29.96 -9.26
N THR A 128 4.62 30.06 -9.82
CA THR A 128 3.40 29.53 -9.21
C THR A 128 3.50 28.02 -8.98
N GLU A 129 3.92 27.29 -9.99
CA GLU A 129 4.10 25.85 -9.93
C GLU A 129 5.20 25.41 -8.96
N GLY A 130 6.36 26.07 -9.00
CA GLY A 130 7.44 25.84 -8.05
C GLY A 130 7.00 26.07 -6.61
N GLY A 131 6.15 27.08 -6.37
CA GLY A 131 5.51 27.32 -5.08
C GLY A 131 4.63 26.16 -4.62
N VAL A 132 3.78 25.63 -5.50
CA VAL A 132 2.92 24.47 -5.18
C VAL A 132 3.73 23.21 -4.88
N LEU A 133 4.78 22.93 -5.67
CA LEU A 133 5.67 21.79 -5.44
C LEU A 133 6.43 21.92 -4.11
N CYS A 134 6.93 23.12 -3.81
CA CYS A 134 7.61 23.39 -2.54
C CYS A 134 6.65 23.19 -1.35
N ALA A 135 5.43 23.71 -1.44
CA ALA A 135 4.40 23.51 -0.42
C ALA A 135 4.06 22.03 -0.21
N LEU A 136 3.95 21.24 -1.29
CA LEU A 136 3.72 19.79 -1.21
C LEU A 136 4.87 19.07 -0.51
N ILE A 137 6.12 19.35 -0.88
CA ILE A 137 7.32 18.72 -0.27
C ILE A 137 7.41 19.07 1.21
N LEU A 138 7.24 20.34 1.57
CA LEU A 138 7.24 20.79 2.97
C LEU A 138 6.14 20.11 3.77
N PHE A 139 4.93 20.00 3.20
CA PHE A 139 3.83 19.32 3.87
C PHE A 139 4.13 17.84 4.11
N VAL A 140 4.62 17.11 3.10
CA VAL A 140 5.00 15.70 3.22
C VAL A 140 6.11 15.51 4.26
N PHE A 141 7.08 16.42 4.31
CA PHE A 141 8.15 16.40 5.30
C PHE A 141 7.62 16.59 6.73
N VAL A 142 6.80 17.61 6.96
CA VAL A 142 6.15 17.87 8.26
C VAL A 142 5.27 16.69 8.68
N TRP A 143 4.49 16.13 7.75
CA TRP A 143 3.67 14.95 7.99
C TRP A 143 4.50 13.74 8.45
N ARG A 144 5.63 13.46 7.78
CA ARG A 144 6.54 12.38 8.18
C ARG A 144 7.15 12.61 9.57
N LEU A 145 7.51 13.85 9.89
CA LEU A 145 8.02 14.20 11.22
C LEU A 145 6.97 13.94 12.32
N ILE A 146 5.71 14.30 12.07
CA ILE A 146 4.60 14.00 13.00
C ILE A 146 4.46 12.49 13.21
N GLY A 147 4.53 11.70 12.14
CA GLY A 147 4.47 10.23 12.23
C GLY A 147 5.60 9.62 13.07
N ILE A 148 6.81 10.16 12.99
CA ILE A 148 7.95 9.70 13.81
C ILE A 148 7.70 9.99 15.30
N CYS A 149 7.20 11.18 15.64
CA CYS A 149 6.86 11.53 17.02
C CYS A 149 5.85 10.55 17.64
N ASP A 150 4.87 10.10 16.85
CA ASP A 150 3.83 9.17 17.29
C ASP A 150 4.34 7.77 17.61
N THR A 151 5.39 7.30 16.93
CA THR A 151 5.94 5.95 17.19
C THR A 151 6.64 5.80 18.54
N ARG A 152 7.04 6.90 19.20
CA ARG A 152 7.79 6.90 20.47
C ARG A 152 6.92 7.04 21.72
N ARG A 153 5.63 6.75 21.62
CA ARG A 153 4.67 6.99 22.70
C ARG A 153 4.97 6.17 23.97
N THR A 154 5.05 6.88 25.10
CA THR A 154 5.25 6.32 26.45
C THR A 154 4.01 6.43 27.36
N GLN A 155 2.96 7.14 26.92
CA GLN A 155 1.74 7.38 27.70
C GLN A 155 0.49 6.93 26.93
N ARG A 156 -0.55 6.51 27.66
CA ARG A 156 -1.85 6.13 27.12
C ARG A 156 -2.60 7.33 26.55
N ILE A 157 -3.40 7.08 25.52
CA ILE A 157 -4.21 8.09 24.82
C ILE A 157 -5.52 8.31 25.56
N LYS A 158 -5.95 9.57 25.71
CA LYS A 158 -7.32 9.86 26.16
C LYS A 158 -8.28 9.78 24.98
N ARG A 159 -9.55 9.48 25.26
CA ARG A 159 -10.60 9.41 24.22
C ARG A 159 -10.72 10.71 23.42
N VAL A 160 -10.63 11.86 24.07
CA VAL A 160 -10.71 13.19 23.42
C VAL A 160 -9.56 13.38 22.43
N ASP A 161 -8.35 12.95 22.80
CA ASP A 161 -7.17 13.05 21.93
C ASP A 161 -7.28 12.12 20.71
N LEU A 162 -7.91 10.95 20.88
CA LEU A 162 -8.19 10.00 19.82
C LEU A 162 -9.11 10.60 18.75
N GLU A 163 -10.22 11.20 19.18
CA GLU A 163 -11.19 11.81 18.29
C GLU A 163 -10.60 13.04 17.58
N GLY A 164 -9.82 13.84 18.32
CA GLY A 164 -9.02 14.93 17.77
C GLY A 164 -8.05 14.46 16.70
N ARG A 165 -7.37 13.32 16.91
CA ARG A 165 -6.48 12.68 15.92
C ARG A 165 -7.20 12.19 14.69
N LYS A 166 -8.36 11.55 14.84
CA LYS A 166 -9.16 11.09 13.70
C LYS A 166 -9.55 12.26 12.80
N LYS A 167 -10.00 13.36 13.41
CA LYS A 167 -10.33 14.60 12.69
C LYS A 167 -9.09 15.25 12.06
N CYS A 168 -7.98 15.31 12.79
CA CYS A 168 -6.72 15.87 12.31
C CYS A 168 -6.14 15.06 11.14
N GLY A 169 -6.13 13.72 11.24
CA GLY A 169 -5.66 12.83 10.19
C GLY A 169 -6.49 12.92 8.92
N GLY A 170 -7.83 12.99 9.05
CA GLY A 170 -8.73 13.24 7.92
C GLY A 170 -8.46 14.57 7.23
N ASN A 171 -8.29 15.65 8.01
CA ASN A 171 -7.96 16.98 7.48
C ASN A 171 -6.60 16.99 6.77
N LEU A 172 -5.58 16.36 7.36
CA LEU A 172 -4.24 16.32 6.78
C LEU A 172 -4.20 15.47 5.50
N PHE A 173 -4.93 14.36 5.46
CA PHE A 173 -5.13 13.60 4.21
C PHE A 173 -5.81 14.46 3.14
N PHE A 174 -6.85 15.22 3.50
CA PHE A 174 -7.53 16.12 2.58
C PHE A 174 -6.61 17.24 2.06
N ILE A 175 -5.78 17.84 2.92
CA ILE A 175 -4.80 18.84 2.51
C ILE A 175 -3.77 18.24 1.54
N LEU A 176 -3.26 17.03 1.83
CA LEU A 176 -2.33 16.34 0.93
C LEU A 176 -2.96 16.08 -0.44
N PHE A 177 -4.21 15.63 -0.45
CA PHE A 177 -4.97 15.40 -1.67
C PHE A 177 -5.15 16.70 -2.46
N CYS A 178 -5.56 17.79 -1.82
CA CYS A 178 -5.71 19.10 -2.44
C CYS A 178 -4.39 19.63 -3.02
N LEU A 179 -3.27 19.52 -2.30
CA LEU A 179 -1.95 19.91 -2.81
C LEU A 179 -1.52 19.06 -4.01
N SER A 180 -1.81 17.76 -3.99
CA SER A 180 -1.52 16.85 -5.11
C SER A 180 -2.36 17.19 -6.34
N MET A 181 -3.65 17.48 -6.16
CA MET A 181 -4.53 17.91 -7.23
C MET A 181 -4.13 19.28 -7.78
N ALA A 182 -3.77 20.23 -6.91
CA ALA A 182 -3.25 21.53 -7.33
C ALA A 182 -1.97 21.38 -8.17
N SER A 183 -1.04 20.52 -7.75
CA SER A 183 0.18 20.21 -8.51
C SER A 183 -0.12 19.58 -9.87
N PHE A 184 -1.10 18.68 -9.95
CA PHE A 184 -1.56 18.09 -11.20
C PHE A 184 -2.16 19.13 -12.15
N VAL A 185 -3.03 20.01 -11.63
CA VAL A 185 -3.70 21.06 -12.40
C VAL A 185 -2.69 22.09 -12.90
N THR A 186 -1.77 22.57 -12.05
CA THR A 186 -0.74 23.54 -12.48
C THR A 186 0.22 22.94 -13.49
N CYS A 187 0.59 21.67 -13.34
CA CYS A 187 1.38 20.94 -14.33
C CYS A 187 0.65 20.88 -15.68
N SER A 188 -0.63 20.51 -15.68
CA SER A 188 -1.47 20.39 -16.88
C SER A 188 -1.67 21.73 -17.59
N ILE A 189 -1.94 22.80 -16.83
CA ILE A 189 -2.06 24.16 -17.37
C ILE A 189 -0.73 24.58 -17.98
N GLY A 190 0.39 24.40 -17.29
CA GLY A 190 1.71 24.73 -17.80
C GLY A 190 2.02 23.97 -19.09
N ALA A 191 1.74 22.67 -19.16
CA ALA A 191 1.91 21.88 -20.38
C ALA A 191 1.02 22.37 -21.53
N SER A 192 -0.26 22.64 -21.26
CA SER A 192 -1.22 23.16 -22.27
C SER A 192 -0.81 24.52 -22.82
N LYS A 193 -0.08 25.32 -22.03
CA LYS A 193 0.40 26.63 -22.44
C LYS A 193 1.76 26.55 -23.14
N VAL A 194 2.65 25.61 -22.80
CA VAL A 194 4.00 25.48 -23.37
C VAL A 194 4.05 24.65 -24.65
N ILE A 195 3.31 23.54 -24.72
CA ILE A 195 3.33 22.65 -25.90
C ILE A 195 2.93 23.37 -27.20
N PRO A 196 1.91 24.25 -27.22
CA PRO A 196 1.55 25.00 -28.42
C PRO A 196 2.60 26.02 -28.87
N PHE A 197 3.56 26.43 -28.02
CA PHE A 197 4.65 27.31 -28.47
C PHE A 197 5.60 26.60 -29.45
N TYR A 198 5.63 25.27 -29.46
CA TYR A 198 6.52 24.51 -30.36
C TYR A 198 5.95 24.37 -31.78
N LYS A 199 4.61 24.45 -31.95
CA LYS A 199 3.95 24.42 -33.26
C LYS A 199 3.62 25.83 -33.72
N TYR A 200 4.38 26.32 -34.70
CA TYR A 200 4.15 27.60 -35.35
C TYR A 200 2.94 27.50 -36.30
N GLU A 201 1.73 27.76 -35.82
CA GLU A 201 0.56 27.91 -36.71
C GLU A 201 0.26 29.40 -36.92
N VAL A 202 0.64 29.89 -38.10
CA VAL A 202 0.26 31.23 -38.58
C VAL A 202 -1.17 31.15 -39.12
N SER A 203 -2.15 31.51 -38.29
CA SER A 203 -3.51 31.77 -38.76
C SER A 203 -3.58 33.16 -39.39
N LYS A 204 -4.20 33.27 -40.58
CA LYS A 204 -4.24 34.50 -41.40
C LYS A 204 -4.88 35.73 -40.74
N ASN A 205 -5.54 35.58 -39.58
CA ASN A 205 -6.29 36.66 -38.90
C ASN A 205 -5.71 37.12 -37.56
N TYR A 206 -4.59 36.55 -37.10
CA TYR A 206 -4.03 36.86 -35.78
C TYR A 206 -2.50 36.97 -35.83
N THR A 207 -1.96 37.98 -35.16
CA THR A 207 -0.52 38.16 -34.96
C THR A 207 -0.13 37.77 -33.54
N TYR A 208 0.76 36.78 -33.42
CA TYR A 208 1.40 36.40 -32.17
C TYR A 208 2.82 36.97 -32.15
N VAL A 209 3.16 37.74 -31.11
CA VAL A 209 4.53 38.19 -30.87
C VAL A 209 5.11 37.36 -29.73
N TYR A 210 6.22 36.69 -30.02
CA TYR A 210 6.96 35.88 -29.07
C TYR A 210 8.25 36.62 -28.69
N ASN A 211 8.39 36.96 -27.41
CA ASN A 211 9.63 37.48 -26.87
C ASN A 211 10.10 36.53 -25.78
N CYS A 212 10.87 35.52 -26.18
CA CYS A 212 11.36 34.45 -25.30
C CYS A 212 12.85 34.20 -25.52
N ASP A 213 13.60 34.12 -24.43
CA ASP A 213 14.94 33.54 -24.46
C ASP A 213 14.85 32.05 -24.84
N SER A 214 15.49 31.70 -25.96
CA SER A 214 15.54 30.34 -26.50
C SER A 214 16.07 29.30 -25.50
N LYS A 215 17.03 29.68 -24.64
CA LYS A 215 17.59 28.77 -23.62
C LYS A 215 16.57 28.50 -22.53
N PHE A 216 15.92 29.55 -22.02
CA PHE A 216 14.85 29.45 -21.03
C PHE A 216 13.68 28.61 -21.56
N TYR A 217 13.23 28.86 -22.79
CA TYR A 217 12.12 28.13 -23.39
C TYR A 217 12.43 26.64 -23.57
N SER A 218 13.59 26.30 -24.12
CA SER A 218 14.02 24.90 -24.30
C SER A 218 14.10 24.15 -22.97
N PHE A 219 14.68 24.79 -21.95
CA PHE A 219 14.73 24.23 -20.60
C PHE A 219 13.33 23.98 -20.02
N TYR A 220 12.44 24.98 -20.07
CA TYR A 220 11.09 24.87 -19.51
C TYR A 220 10.25 23.83 -20.25
N HIS A 221 10.35 23.78 -21.58
CA HIS A 221 9.69 22.77 -22.42
C HIS A 221 10.11 21.34 -22.05
N ASN A 222 11.41 21.08 -21.96
CA ASN A 222 11.91 19.74 -21.60
C ASN A 222 11.55 19.36 -20.16
N THR A 223 11.63 20.32 -19.24
CA THR A 223 11.19 20.14 -17.86
C THR A 223 9.71 19.77 -17.79
N LYS A 224 8.86 20.40 -18.61
CA LYS A 224 7.43 20.10 -18.66
C LYS A 224 7.10 18.73 -19.19
N ILE A 225 7.78 18.28 -20.23
CA ILE A 225 7.61 16.92 -20.74
C ILE A 225 7.98 15.91 -19.66
N GLY A 226 9.15 16.08 -19.02
CA GLY A 226 9.58 15.21 -17.93
C GLY A 226 8.60 15.20 -16.77
N GLN A 227 8.15 16.37 -16.34
CA GLN A 227 7.18 16.52 -15.26
C GLN A 227 5.84 15.86 -15.60
N LEU A 228 5.32 16.03 -16.82
CA LEU A 228 4.06 15.44 -17.24
C LEU A 228 4.12 13.91 -17.22
N VAL A 229 5.23 13.31 -17.68
CA VAL A 229 5.45 11.86 -17.59
C VAL A 229 5.41 11.39 -16.13
N VAL A 230 6.14 12.07 -15.24
CA VAL A 230 6.18 11.71 -13.81
C VAL A 230 4.80 11.88 -13.16
N VAL A 231 4.11 12.99 -13.44
CA VAL A 231 2.80 13.30 -12.88
C VAL A 231 1.72 12.33 -13.36
N VAL A 232 1.74 11.93 -14.64
CA VAL A 232 0.83 10.91 -15.19
C VAL A 232 1.07 9.56 -14.53
N LEU A 233 2.33 9.13 -14.37
CA LEU A 233 2.66 7.90 -13.65
C LEU A 233 2.21 7.95 -12.20
N TYR A 234 2.39 9.09 -11.53
CA TYR A 234 1.97 9.29 -10.14
C TYR A 234 0.44 9.28 -10.00
N ALA A 235 -0.28 9.91 -10.94
CA ALA A 235 -1.74 9.86 -10.98
C ALA A 235 -2.24 8.43 -11.20
N ALA A 236 -1.65 7.68 -12.15
CA ALA A 236 -1.97 6.28 -12.36
C ALA A 236 -1.70 5.44 -11.09
N TYR A 237 -0.58 5.66 -10.43
CA TYR A 237 -0.24 5.01 -9.15
C TYR A 237 -1.29 5.32 -8.06
N ILE A 238 -1.71 6.58 -7.91
CA ILE A 238 -2.75 6.98 -6.95
C ILE A 238 -4.07 6.28 -7.29
N LEU A 239 -4.49 6.28 -8.56
CA LEU A 239 -5.74 5.65 -9.00
C LEU A 239 -5.71 4.13 -8.73
N ILE A 240 -4.62 3.44 -9.09
CA ILE A 240 -4.44 2.01 -8.79
C ILE A 240 -4.49 1.78 -7.27
N THR A 241 -3.84 2.63 -6.49
CA THR A 241 -3.84 2.52 -5.04
C THR A 241 -5.25 2.65 -4.47
N ILE A 242 -6.00 3.68 -4.88
CA ILE A 242 -7.35 3.97 -4.38
C ILE A 242 -8.35 2.89 -4.81
N PHE A 243 -8.35 2.50 -6.09
CA PHE A 243 -9.39 1.63 -6.65
C PHE A 243 -9.07 0.15 -6.58
N VAL A 244 -7.79 -0.24 -6.45
CA VAL A 244 -7.38 -1.66 -6.47
C VAL A 244 -6.73 -2.07 -5.15
N VAL A 245 -5.70 -1.34 -4.71
CA VAL A 245 -4.89 -1.75 -3.56
C VAL A 245 -5.65 -1.60 -2.25
N ILE A 246 -6.29 -0.44 -2.01
CA ILE A 246 -7.02 -0.18 -0.77
C ILE A 246 -8.19 -1.16 -0.58
N PRO A 247 -9.08 -1.40 -1.56
CA PRO A 247 -10.19 -2.34 -1.39
C PRO A 247 -9.72 -3.77 -1.11
N LYS A 248 -8.70 -4.25 -1.85
CA LYS A 248 -8.11 -5.57 -1.60
C LYS A 248 -7.44 -5.66 -0.23
N GLY A 249 -6.74 -4.60 0.16
CA GLY A 249 -6.10 -4.49 1.48
C GLY A 249 -7.11 -4.53 2.62
N LYS A 250 -8.27 -3.89 2.46
CA LYS A 250 -9.37 -3.91 3.44
C LYS A 250 -9.91 -5.33 3.68
N VAL A 251 -10.20 -6.07 2.61
CA VAL A 251 -10.68 -7.46 2.70
C VAL A 251 -9.62 -8.37 3.30
N TRP A 252 -8.37 -8.26 2.82
CA TRP A 252 -7.25 -9.03 3.33
C TRP A 252 -7.02 -8.80 4.83
N PHE A 253 -7.07 -7.54 5.26
CA PHE A 253 -6.89 -7.18 6.67
C PHE A 253 -8.00 -7.76 7.55
N LEU A 254 -9.25 -7.65 7.10
CA LEU A 254 -10.39 -8.19 7.82
C LEU A 254 -10.29 -9.71 7.98
N ARG A 255 -9.93 -10.42 6.90
CA ARG A 255 -9.67 -11.86 6.93
C ARG A 255 -8.58 -12.22 7.94
N HIS A 256 -7.53 -11.42 8.02
CA HIS A 256 -6.45 -11.65 9.00
C HIS A 256 -6.95 -11.50 10.45
N LYS A 257 -7.83 -10.53 10.73
CA LYS A 257 -8.45 -10.37 12.05
C LYS A 257 -9.37 -11.53 12.40
N TRP A 258 -10.18 -12.00 11.45
CA TRP A 258 -11.00 -13.21 11.66
C TRP A 258 -10.14 -14.45 11.92
N ARG A 259 -8.99 -14.58 11.25
CA ARG A 259 -8.05 -15.66 11.55
C ARG A 259 -7.47 -15.54 12.96
N GLN A 260 -7.11 -14.34 13.40
CA GLN A 260 -6.65 -14.11 14.79
C GLN A 260 -7.72 -14.43 15.83
N TRP A 261 -8.99 -14.16 15.52
CA TRP A 261 -10.13 -14.54 16.34
C TRP A 261 -10.37 -16.05 16.34
N ALA A 262 -10.37 -16.70 15.18
CA ALA A 262 -10.49 -18.15 15.09
C ALA A 262 -9.36 -18.86 15.84
N SER A 263 -8.12 -18.37 15.73
CA SER A 263 -6.96 -18.84 16.49
C SER A 263 -7.04 -18.57 18.00
N LEU A 264 -7.90 -17.65 18.45
CA LEU A 264 -8.20 -17.48 19.86
C LEU A 264 -9.15 -18.57 20.36
N LEU A 265 -10.06 -19.04 19.49
CA LEU A 265 -11.05 -20.07 19.79
C LEU A 265 -10.47 -21.48 19.65
N ASP A 266 -9.54 -21.71 18.72
CA ASP A 266 -8.73 -22.92 18.58
C ASP A 266 -7.65 -22.93 19.69
N ALA A 267 -7.92 -23.67 20.76
CA ALA A 267 -7.20 -23.57 22.02
C ALA A 267 -5.92 -24.41 22.05
N ASP A 268 -5.86 -25.50 21.28
CA ASP A 268 -4.64 -26.29 21.06
C ASP A 268 -3.88 -25.99 19.76
N GLN A 269 -4.42 -25.10 18.91
CA GLN A 269 -3.76 -24.61 17.70
C GLN A 269 -3.56 -25.69 16.63
N ASP A 270 -4.49 -26.64 16.53
CA ASP A 270 -4.44 -27.70 15.53
C ASP A 270 -5.05 -27.30 14.17
N GLY A 271 -5.65 -26.10 14.10
CA GLY A 271 -6.28 -25.55 12.89
C GLY A 271 -7.76 -25.89 12.74
N ILE A 272 -8.34 -26.61 13.70
CA ILE A 272 -9.73 -27.02 13.77
C ILE A 272 -10.31 -26.51 15.09
N ILE A 273 -11.52 -25.94 15.05
CA ILE A 273 -12.23 -25.55 16.26
C ILE A 273 -13.15 -26.71 16.60
N SER A 274 -12.84 -27.40 17.71
CA SER A 274 -13.53 -28.60 18.17
C SER A 274 -14.30 -28.38 19.48
N THR A 275 -15.11 -29.38 19.87
CA THR A 275 -15.74 -29.43 21.21
C THR A 275 -14.71 -29.39 22.34
N ARG A 276 -13.51 -29.94 22.13
CA ARG A 276 -12.42 -29.89 23.11
C ARG A 276 -11.87 -28.48 23.30
N ASP A 277 -11.81 -27.69 22.23
CA ASP A 277 -11.42 -26.29 22.31
C ASP A 277 -12.47 -25.47 23.04
N MET A 278 -13.75 -25.72 22.76
CA MET A 278 -14.86 -25.15 23.50
C MET A 278 -14.69 -25.38 25.01
N GLU A 279 -14.44 -26.62 25.45
CA GLU A 279 -14.22 -26.95 26.87
C GLU A 279 -13.06 -26.14 27.46
N LYS A 280 -11.89 -26.16 26.81
CA LYS A 280 -10.70 -25.41 27.27
C LYS A 280 -10.94 -23.91 27.34
N ILE A 281 -11.64 -23.33 26.37
CA ILE A 281 -11.95 -21.91 26.37
C ILE A 281 -12.97 -21.59 27.46
N ASN A 282 -13.99 -22.42 27.65
CA ASN A 282 -14.97 -22.23 28.72
C ASN A 282 -14.30 -22.29 30.10
N ASP A 283 -13.36 -23.21 30.32
CA ASP A 283 -12.56 -23.29 31.55
C ASP A 283 -11.75 -22.01 31.78
N ARG A 284 -11.05 -21.52 30.75
CA ARG A 284 -10.32 -20.25 30.82
C ARG A 284 -11.25 -19.06 31.11
N LEU A 285 -12.45 -19.06 30.52
CA LEU A 285 -13.46 -18.02 30.77
C LEU A 285 -14.03 -18.09 32.19
N ASP A 286 -14.15 -19.29 32.79
CA ASP A 286 -14.52 -19.41 34.20
C ASP A 286 -13.38 -18.98 35.13
N GLU A 287 -12.13 -19.28 34.79
CA GLU A 287 -10.96 -18.76 35.52
C GLU A 287 -10.92 -17.22 35.46
N LEU A 288 -11.21 -16.62 34.30
CA LEU A 288 -11.36 -15.17 34.17
C LEU A 288 -12.49 -14.62 35.03
N ARG A 289 -13.63 -15.33 35.08
CA ARG A 289 -14.73 -14.96 35.96
C ARG A 289 -14.29 -14.96 37.43
N GLN A 290 -13.44 -15.88 37.86
CA GLN A 290 -12.95 -15.91 39.23
C GLN A 290 -11.86 -14.84 39.49
N ALA A 291 -10.98 -14.60 38.51
CA ALA A 291 -9.82 -13.72 38.65
C ALA A 291 -10.15 -12.24 38.49
N ILE A 292 -11.05 -11.92 37.57
CA ILE A 292 -11.49 -10.55 37.24
C ILE A 292 -12.92 -10.32 37.72
N GLY A 293 -13.73 -11.38 37.74
CA GLY A 293 -15.18 -11.25 37.63
C GLY A 293 -15.93 -11.01 38.94
N GLU A 294 -16.66 -9.90 38.92
CA GLU A 294 -17.82 -9.61 39.77
C GLU A 294 -19.02 -10.52 39.51
N ARG A 295 -18.97 -11.37 38.47
CA ARG A 295 -20.01 -12.39 38.22
C ARG A 295 -19.81 -13.56 39.18
N THR A 296 -20.71 -13.66 40.16
CA THR A 296 -20.62 -14.65 41.24
C THR A 296 -20.85 -16.09 40.80
N THR A 297 -21.63 -16.31 39.73
CA THR A 297 -21.98 -17.67 39.26
C THR A 297 -21.50 -17.92 37.82
N PRO A 298 -21.06 -19.15 37.50
CA PRO A 298 -20.71 -19.52 36.13
C PRO A 298 -21.89 -19.33 35.19
N LEU A 299 -21.60 -19.12 33.90
CA LEU A 299 -22.64 -19.15 32.88
C LEU A 299 -23.16 -20.58 32.75
N ASP A 300 -24.47 -20.74 32.69
CA ASP A 300 -25.11 -22.05 32.57
C ASP A 300 -24.66 -22.81 31.31
N ALA A 301 -24.37 -24.11 31.45
CA ALA A 301 -23.78 -24.93 30.39
C ALA A 301 -24.66 -24.97 29.13
N GLU A 302 -25.98 -24.98 29.28
CA GLU A 302 -26.92 -24.92 28.15
C GLU A 302 -26.74 -23.62 27.34
N LYS A 303 -26.56 -22.49 28.04
CA LYS A 303 -26.30 -21.18 27.41
C LYS A 303 -24.93 -21.11 26.76
N GLN A 304 -23.91 -21.73 27.37
CA GLN A 304 -22.58 -21.83 26.78
C GLN A 304 -22.64 -22.59 25.46
N ASN A 305 -23.19 -23.81 25.49
CA ASN A 305 -23.34 -24.67 24.31
C ASN A 305 -24.17 -24.02 23.22
N LYS A 306 -25.25 -23.32 23.60
CA LYS A 306 -26.08 -22.55 22.67
C LYS A 306 -25.26 -21.48 21.95
N TRP A 307 -24.45 -20.71 22.67
CA TRP A 307 -23.61 -19.67 22.06
C TRP A 307 -22.60 -20.26 21.05
N TRP A 308 -21.91 -21.35 21.41
CA TRP A 308 -20.94 -22.01 20.53
C TRP A 308 -21.60 -22.56 19.27
N ASN A 309 -22.74 -23.24 19.40
CA ASN A 309 -23.47 -23.79 18.27
C ASN A 309 -24.02 -22.69 17.34
N GLU A 310 -24.61 -21.64 17.92
CA GLU A 310 -25.20 -20.54 17.16
C GLU A 310 -24.17 -19.66 16.47
N HIS A 311 -22.96 -19.50 17.02
CA HIS A 311 -22.01 -18.50 16.54
C HIS A 311 -20.70 -19.06 15.96
N ILE A 312 -20.26 -20.25 16.38
CA ILE A 312 -18.98 -20.84 15.98
C ILE A 312 -19.18 -22.07 15.08
N PHE A 313 -19.80 -23.13 15.58
CA PHE A 313 -19.90 -24.40 14.84
C PHE A 313 -20.84 -24.29 13.63
N LYS A 314 -21.96 -23.57 13.75
CA LYS A 314 -22.94 -23.24 12.68
C LYS A 314 -23.57 -24.43 11.93
N ARG A 315 -23.08 -25.67 12.12
CA ARG A 315 -23.51 -26.91 11.46
C ARG A 315 -24.24 -27.87 12.40
N GLY A 316 -24.64 -27.41 13.59
CA GLY A 316 -25.24 -28.26 14.62
C GLY A 316 -24.20 -28.80 15.61
N VAL A 317 -24.69 -29.54 16.61
CA VAL A 317 -23.90 -30.10 17.72
C VAL A 317 -22.84 -31.07 17.18
N ASP A 318 -21.62 -31.01 17.74
CA ASP A 318 -20.47 -31.90 17.46
C ASP A 318 -19.88 -31.86 16.03
N ASN A 319 -20.11 -30.77 15.29
CA ASN A 319 -19.45 -30.56 14.00
C ASN A 319 -18.27 -29.60 14.15
N ASP A 320 -17.07 -30.18 14.21
CA ASP A 320 -15.81 -29.47 14.14
C ASP A 320 -15.75 -28.57 12.88
N ILE A 321 -15.12 -27.40 13.00
CA ILE A 321 -14.98 -26.45 11.89
C ILE A 321 -13.51 -26.05 11.73
N SER A 322 -12.97 -26.22 10.53
CA SER A 322 -11.62 -25.71 10.25
C SER A 322 -11.60 -24.18 10.33
N ILE A 323 -10.45 -23.61 10.72
CA ILE A 323 -10.27 -22.16 10.76
C ILE A 323 -10.63 -21.53 9.40
N ASP A 324 -10.16 -22.11 8.30
CA ASP A 324 -10.46 -21.60 6.95
C ASP A 324 -11.94 -21.77 6.58
N GLY A 325 -12.61 -22.82 7.06
CA GLY A 325 -14.05 -23.00 6.90
C GLY A 325 -14.85 -21.92 7.63
N TYR A 326 -14.46 -21.59 8.87
CA TYR A 326 -15.08 -20.51 9.64
C TYR A 326 -14.85 -19.14 9.01
N ILE A 327 -13.63 -18.87 8.53
CA ILE A 327 -13.30 -17.63 7.82
C ILE A 327 -14.13 -17.52 6.53
N SER A 328 -14.24 -18.60 5.75
CA SER A 328 -15.02 -18.61 4.50
C SER A 328 -16.50 -18.33 4.76
N TYR A 329 -17.05 -18.83 5.88
CA TYR A 329 -18.39 -18.48 6.33
C TYR A 329 -18.53 -16.98 6.65
N LEU A 330 -17.57 -16.40 7.38
CA LEU A 330 -17.56 -14.96 7.68
C LEU A 330 -17.44 -14.10 6.42
N GLU A 331 -16.60 -14.51 5.46
CA GLU A 331 -16.51 -13.90 4.12
C GLU A 331 -17.86 -13.95 3.40
N GLY A 332 -18.57 -15.09 3.45
CA GLY A 332 -19.88 -15.27 2.80
C GLY A 332 -21.01 -14.40 3.37
N ILE A 333 -20.95 -14.05 4.66
CA ILE A 333 -21.97 -13.17 5.29
C ILE A 333 -21.54 -11.70 5.37
N TYR A 334 -20.34 -11.38 4.89
CA TYR A 334 -19.75 -10.06 5.02
C TYR A 334 -20.53 -9.02 4.20
N ASN A 335 -21.11 -8.06 4.92
CA ASN A 335 -21.63 -6.83 4.36
C ASN A 335 -21.16 -5.68 5.27
N PRO A 336 -20.35 -4.72 4.78
CA PRO A 336 -19.85 -3.61 5.59
C PRO A 336 -20.93 -2.87 6.38
N ALA A 337 -22.15 -2.75 5.83
CA ALA A 337 -23.25 -2.03 6.47
C ALA A 337 -23.83 -2.77 7.68
N ASP A 338 -23.79 -4.11 7.68
CA ASP A 338 -24.51 -4.94 8.67
C ASP A 338 -23.56 -5.72 9.58
N MET A 339 -22.26 -5.77 9.25
CA MET A 339 -21.31 -6.66 9.92
C MET A 339 -21.21 -6.37 11.42
N GLU A 340 -21.26 -5.09 11.81
CA GLU A 340 -21.28 -4.70 13.21
C GLU A 340 -22.49 -5.28 13.96
N GLY A 341 -23.69 -5.18 13.37
CA GLY A 341 -24.92 -5.74 13.92
C GLY A 341 -24.87 -7.26 14.03
N LYS A 342 -24.15 -7.94 13.12
CA LYS A 342 -23.95 -9.41 13.16
C LYS A 342 -22.92 -9.84 14.20
N MET A 343 -21.83 -9.10 14.37
CA MET A 343 -20.72 -9.46 15.27
C MET A 343 -20.93 -9.00 16.71
N ARG A 344 -21.68 -7.91 16.93
CA ARG A 344 -21.96 -7.39 18.28
C ARG A 344 -22.64 -8.42 19.19
N PRO A 345 -23.66 -9.18 18.76
CA PRO A 345 -24.22 -10.27 19.56
C PRO A 345 -23.21 -11.38 19.87
N VAL A 346 -22.36 -11.75 18.89
CA VAL A 346 -21.30 -12.76 19.06
C VAL A 346 -20.36 -12.34 20.19
N ILE A 347 -19.79 -11.14 20.08
CA ILE A 347 -18.84 -10.60 21.07
C ILE A 347 -19.52 -10.36 22.43
N THR A 348 -20.74 -9.84 22.45
CA THR A 348 -21.46 -9.62 23.70
C THR A 348 -21.74 -10.94 24.41
N GLY A 349 -22.13 -11.97 23.67
CA GLY A 349 -22.31 -13.33 24.19
C GLY A 349 -21.02 -13.90 24.78
N PHE A 350 -19.89 -13.73 24.09
CA PHE A 350 -18.58 -14.13 24.61
C PHE A 350 -18.23 -13.43 25.94
N PHE A 351 -18.46 -12.12 26.04
CA PHE A 351 -18.18 -11.38 27.27
C PHE A 351 -19.13 -11.75 28.43
N ASN A 352 -20.31 -12.32 28.15
CA ASN A 352 -21.26 -12.77 29.18
C ASN A 352 -20.78 -13.99 29.97
N PHE A 353 -19.77 -14.72 29.47
CA PHE A 353 -19.19 -15.85 30.20
C PHE A 353 -18.56 -15.40 31.53
N PHE A 354 -17.87 -14.25 31.53
CA PHE A 354 -17.13 -13.77 32.69
C PHE A 354 -17.62 -12.44 33.27
N SER A 355 -18.48 -11.69 32.56
CA SER A 355 -19.00 -10.39 33.00
C SER A 355 -20.54 -10.31 32.95
N THR A 356 -21.11 -9.31 33.63
CA THR A 356 -22.56 -9.04 33.61
C THR A 356 -22.89 -7.79 32.80
N PRO A 357 -24.13 -7.68 32.24
CA PRO A 357 -24.60 -6.47 31.58
C PRO A 357 -24.53 -5.22 32.48
N GLU A 358 -24.79 -5.38 33.78
CA GLU A 358 -24.78 -4.32 34.78
C GLU A 358 -23.36 -3.76 34.94
N PHE A 359 -22.37 -4.65 35.13
CA PHE A 359 -20.97 -4.24 35.25
C PHE A 359 -20.49 -3.47 34.02
N ARG A 360 -20.86 -3.93 32.82
CA ARG A 360 -20.50 -3.22 31.58
C ARG A 360 -21.12 -1.82 31.49
N LYS A 361 -22.33 -1.62 32.03
CA LYS A 361 -22.99 -0.31 32.06
C LYS A 361 -22.38 0.65 33.09
N GLN A 362 -21.78 0.13 34.16
CA GLN A 362 -21.19 0.95 35.22
C GLN A 362 -19.95 1.74 34.75
N ASN A 363 -19.39 1.44 33.57
CA ASN A 363 -18.21 2.12 33.01
C ASN A 363 -17.02 2.18 33.98
N GLN A 364 -16.88 1.16 34.83
CA GLN A 364 -15.73 1.07 35.73
C GLN A 364 -14.43 0.90 34.93
N PRO A 365 -13.34 1.59 35.30
CA PRO A 365 -12.05 1.42 34.67
C PRO A 365 -11.45 0.04 34.91
N ILE A 366 -11.05 -0.65 33.84
CA ILE A 366 -10.18 -1.83 33.89
C ILE A 366 -8.77 -1.35 34.23
N ILE A 367 -8.26 -1.84 35.37
CA ILE A 367 -6.87 -1.59 35.78
C ILE A 367 -5.90 -2.47 34.99
N GLU A 368 -4.63 -2.06 34.98
CA GLU A 368 -3.57 -2.76 34.23
C GLU A 368 -3.46 -4.24 34.60
N GLU A 369 -3.60 -4.56 35.89
CA GLU A 369 -3.47 -5.93 36.38
C GLU A 369 -4.58 -6.84 35.84
N ASP A 370 -5.82 -6.37 35.82
CA ASP A 370 -6.96 -7.12 35.29
C ASP A 370 -6.84 -7.31 33.77
N PHE A 371 -6.34 -6.31 33.06
CA PHE A 371 -6.05 -6.43 31.63
C PHE A 371 -4.95 -7.48 31.36
N ILE A 372 -3.89 -7.51 32.17
CA ILE A 372 -2.83 -8.51 32.05
C ILE A 372 -3.38 -9.90 32.34
N LYS A 373 -4.13 -10.06 33.44
CA LYS A 373 -4.81 -11.33 33.81
C LYS A 373 -5.70 -11.83 32.68
N PHE A 374 -6.47 -10.93 32.06
CA PHE A 374 -7.36 -11.25 30.94
C PHE A 374 -6.62 -12.00 29.83
N TRP A 375 -5.51 -11.43 29.35
CA TRP A 375 -4.78 -12.00 28.23
C TRP A 375 -3.86 -13.16 28.59
N THR A 376 -3.35 -13.19 29.83
CA THR A 376 -2.55 -14.33 30.31
C THR A 376 -3.41 -15.57 30.49
N ILE A 377 -4.63 -15.43 31.01
CA ILE A 377 -5.52 -16.59 31.21
C ILE A 377 -6.12 -17.02 29.88
N LEU A 378 -6.61 -16.08 29.06
CA LEU A 378 -7.31 -16.42 27.83
C LEU A 378 -6.40 -17.04 26.76
N LYS A 379 -5.19 -16.49 26.58
CA LYS A 379 -4.29 -16.84 25.46
C LYS A 379 -2.86 -17.16 25.91
N ASN A 380 -2.57 -17.26 27.20
CA ASN A 380 -1.20 -17.51 27.71
C ASN A 380 -0.16 -16.50 27.18
N MET A 381 -0.56 -15.23 27.04
CA MET A 381 0.34 -14.18 26.54
C MET A 381 1.37 -13.76 27.58
N ASP A 382 2.55 -13.34 27.11
CA ASP A 382 3.58 -12.78 27.97
C ASP A 382 3.10 -11.50 28.70
N LYS A 383 3.30 -11.44 30.02
CA LYS A 383 2.85 -10.33 30.86
C LYS A 383 3.45 -9.00 30.43
N LEU A 384 4.71 -8.99 30.02
CA LEU A 384 5.43 -7.77 29.64
C LEU A 384 4.94 -7.24 28.28
N HIS A 385 4.62 -8.13 27.34
CA HIS A 385 3.92 -7.78 26.09
C HIS A 385 2.52 -7.20 26.36
N CYS A 386 1.73 -7.82 27.25
CA CYS A 386 0.40 -7.32 27.64
C CYS A 386 0.50 -5.91 28.23
N ARG A 387 1.43 -5.69 29.16
CA ARG A 387 1.69 -4.39 29.79
C ARG A 387 2.05 -3.31 28.77
N ARG A 388 3.01 -3.60 27.88
CA ARG A 388 3.41 -2.66 26.81
C ARG A 388 2.25 -2.33 25.90
N SER A 389 1.45 -3.33 25.53
CA SER A 389 0.30 -3.15 24.64
C SER A 389 -0.82 -2.36 25.30
N PHE A 390 -1.08 -2.58 26.59
CA PHE A 390 -2.04 -1.81 27.38
C PHE A 390 -1.70 -0.31 27.37
N ILE A 391 -0.43 0.03 27.59
CA ILE A 391 0.04 1.42 27.60
C ILE A 391 -0.01 2.02 26.20
N ARG A 392 0.38 1.25 25.18
CA ARG A 392 0.59 1.76 23.82
C ARG A 392 -0.70 1.93 23.03
N TYR A 393 -1.64 0.99 23.15
CA TYR A 393 -2.78 0.90 22.24
C TYR A 393 -4.12 1.23 22.90
N PHE A 394 -4.30 1.00 24.20
CA PHE A 394 -5.60 1.12 24.85
C PHE A 394 -5.82 2.48 25.53
N LEU A 395 -7.07 2.95 25.50
CA LEU A 395 -7.51 4.24 26.04
C LEU A 395 -7.27 4.37 27.53
N ASN A 396 -7.08 5.59 28.04
CA ASN A 396 -7.11 5.90 29.47
C ASN A 396 -8.29 6.83 29.84
N PRO A 397 -9.24 6.41 30.69
CA PRO A 397 -9.41 5.05 31.23
C PRO A 397 -9.92 4.06 30.17
N LEU A 398 -9.56 2.77 30.31
CA LEU A 398 -10.18 1.68 29.57
C LEU A 398 -11.34 1.16 30.41
N THR A 399 -12.54 1.03 29.86
CA THR A 399 -13.70 0.44 30.55
C THR A 399 -14.10 -0.86 29.86
N MET A 400 -14.87 -1.73 30.54
CA MET A 400 -15.35 -2.97 29.93
C MET A 400 -16.24 -2.72 28.70
N ALA A 401 -17.03 -1.63 28.71
CA ALA A 401 -17.79 -1.20 27.54
C ALA A 401 -16.88 -0.85 26.36
N ASN A 402 -15.84 -0.01 26.58
CA ASN A 402 -14.90 0.36 25.53
C ASN A 402 -14.12 -0.86 25.02
N PHE A 403 -13.76 -1.79 25.90
CA PHE A 403 -13.04 -3.00 25.53
C PHE A 403 -13.90 -3.93 24.67
N LEU A 404 -15.20 -4.07 24.97
CA LEU A 404 -16.16 -4.77 24.13
C LEU A 404 -16.26 -4.11 22.74
N GLU A 405 -16.37 -2.78 22.68
CA GLU A 405 -16.40 -2.05 21.40
C GLU A 405 -15.12 -2.26 20.58
N ASP A 406 -13.95 -2.33 21.21
CA ASP A 406 -12.69 -2.63 20.53
C ASP A 406 -12.73 -4.04 19.88
N PHE A 407 -13.35 -5.03 20.53
CA PHE A 407 -13.56 -6.38 19.95
C PHE A 407 -14.59 -6.38 18.81
N VAL A 408 -15.69 -5.62 18.96
CA VAL A 408 -16.70 -5.50 17.88
C VAL A 408 -16.07 -4.84 16.66
N ALA A 409 -15.34 -3.73 16.85
CA ALA A 409 -14.62 -3.05 15.78
C ALA A 409 -13.57 -3.97 15.13
N PHE A 410 -12.85 -4.75 15.95
CA PHE A 410 -11.88 -5.73 15.48
C PHE A 410 -12.49 -6.77 14.52
N LEU A 411 -13.70 -7.28 14.75
CA LEU A 411 -14.34 -8.25 13.84
C LEU A 411 -15.17 -7.63 12.71
N SER A 412 -15.55 -6.36 12.81
CA SER A 412 -16.59 -5.78 11.93
C SER A 412 -16.05 -4.84 10.86
N TYR A 413 -15.06 -4.01 11.21
CA TYR A 413 -14.62 -2.94 10.31
C TYR A 413 -13.39 -3.35 9.52
N SER A 414 -13.37 -3.06 8.22
CA SER A 414 -12.24 -3.39 7.35
C SER A 414 -11.14 -2.32 7.31
N ASP A 415 -11.34 -1.20 8.01
CA ASP A 415 -10.47 -0.04 7.90
C ASP A 415 -9.16 -0.23 8.67
N LEU A 416 -8.06 -0.34 7.92
CA LEU A 416 -6.70 -0.49 8.44
C LEU A 416 -6.28 0.64 9.38
N PHE A 417 -6.85 1.83 9.19
CA PHE A 417 -6.45 3.06 9.86
C PHE A 417 -7.35 3.45 11.03
N ASP A 418 -8.43 2.70 11.29
CA ASP A 418 -9.29 3.00 12.44
C ASP A 418 -8.63 2.46 13.71
N GLU A 419 -8.23 3.36 14.61
CA GLU A 419 -7.47 3.02 15.81
C GLU A 419 -8.22 1.98 16.67
N ASN A 420 -9.55 2.03 16.77
CA ASN A 420 -10.32 1.08 17.57
C ASN A 420 -10.18 -0.36 17.03
N THR A 421 -10.18 -0.54 15.70
CA THR A 421 -10.05 -1.86 15.06
C THR A 421 -8.66 -2.49 15.23
N THR A 422 -7.65 -1.64 15.41
CA THR A 422 -6.24 -2.07 15.39
C THR A 422 -5.70 -2.42 16.77
N ARG A 423 -6.36 -1.99 17.86
CA ARG A 423 -5.89 -2.26 19.24
C ARG A 423 -5.75 -3.75 19.53
N VAL A 424 -6.84 -4.49 19.35
CA VAL A 424 -6.88 -5.95 19.59
C VAL A 424 -5.99 -6.67 18.57
N HIS A 425 -6.02 -6.25 17.30
CA HIS A 425 -5.15 -6.81 16.26
C HIS A 425 -3.67 -6.70 16.61
N ASN A 426 -3.21 -5.52 17.03
CA ASN A 426 -1.81 -5.24 17.36
C ASN A 426 -1.35 -5.98 18.61
N LEU A 427 -2.23 -6.17 19.59
CA LEU A 427 -1.97 -7.01 20.76
C LEU A 427 -1.80 -8.48 20.35
N LEU A 428 -2.70 -9.00 19.53
CA LEU A 428 -2.71 -10.40 19.08
C LEU A 428 -1.65 -10.71 18.02
N LYS A 429 -0.97 -9.69 17.48
CA LYS A 429 0.12 -9.85 16.54
C LYS A 429 1.25 -10.63 17.24
N PRO A 430 1.78 -11.71 16.64
CA PRO A 430 2.92 -12.41 17.21
C PRO A 430 4.04 -11.40 17.44
N SER A 431 4.55 -11.32 18.66
CA SER A 431 5.79 -10.57 18.90
C SER A 431 6.86 -11.27 18.09
N GLY A 432 7.25 -10.68 16.96
CA GLY A 432 8.41 -11.15 16.21
C GLY A 432 9.58 -11.25 17.18
N LYS A 433 10.11 -12.46 17.34
CA LYS A 433 11.44 -12.65 17.88
C LYS A 433 12.45 -12.22 16.83
#